data_AF-A0A497NCB6-F1
#
_entry.id   AF-A0A497NCB6-F1
#
_cell.length_a   1.000
_cell.length_b   1.000
_cell.length_c   1.000
_cell.angle_alpha   90.00
_cell.angle_beta   90.00
_cell.angle_gamma   90.00
#
_symmetry.space_group_name_H-M   'P 1'
#
loop_
_entity.id
_entity.type
_entity.pdbx_description
1 polymer ?
#
loop_
_entity_poly.entity_id
_entity_poly.type
_entity_poly.pdbx_seq_one_letter_code
_entity_poly.pdbx_strand_id
1 'polypeptide(L)'
;MPTEQGPAPVVPQEDRFRPRTTGRWRGLPELGPEVPGSRLLVWACGTGGCLTLMKALEDDKPLLRSVVPLFIDSEQTLRPVMHRLWKALRTVSRTEEPLVKSLEVLRRCFFPVSVYGAKKDPELGRKYVEASLDQIVDRGEELFNKFRCEGV
;
A
#
# COMPACT_ATOMS: atom_id res chain seq x y z
N MET A 1 -32.13 36.23 41.21
CA MET A 1 -30.67 36.36 41.05
C MET A 1 -30.21 35.28 40.08
N PRO A 2 -29.92 35.59 38.81
CA PRO A 2 -29.35 34.62 37.89
C PRO A 2 -27.87 34.41 38.24
N THR A 3 -27.46 33.15 38.44
CA THR A 3 -26.06 32.79 38.65
C THR A 3 -25.44 32.58 37.27
N GLU A 4 -24.50 33.44 36.90
CA GLU A 4 -23.64 33.27 35.73
C GLU A 4 -22.86 31.95 35.88
N GLN A 5 -23.11 30.97 35.01
CA GLN A 5 -22.20 29.85 34.79
C GLN A 5 -21.34 30.19 33.58
N GLY A 6 -20.04 30.36 33.84
CA GLY A 6 -19.02 30.78 32.88
C GLY A 6 -18.86 29.81 31.69
N PRO A 7 -18.06 30.22 30.68
CA PRO A 7 -17.90 29.46 29.44
C PRO A 7 -17.34 28.06 29.71
N ALA A 8 -17.88 27.07 28.98
CA ALA A 8 -17.44 25.68 29.05
C ALA A 8 -15.93 25.56 28.77
N PRO A 9 -15.21 24.68 29.49
CA PRO A 9 -13.79 24.47 29.26
C PRO A 9 -13.58 23.92 27.85
N VAL A 10 -12.87 24.70 27.02
CA VAL A 10 -12.40 24.27 25.70
C VAL A 10 -11.35 23.20 25.94
N VAL A 11 -11.74 21.93 25.76
CA VAL A 11 -10.81 20.81 25.75
C VAL A 11 -9.88 20.98 24.54
N PRO A 12 -8.55 21.05 24.72
CA PRO A 12 -7.63 21.13 23.59
C PRO A 12 -7.83 19.93 22.68
N GLN A 13 -8.23 20.22 21.45
CA GLN A 13 -8.48 19.24 20.41
C GLN A 13 -7.13 18.78 19.80
N GLU A 14 -6.26 18.21 20.63
CA GLU A 14 -4.96 17.69 20.21
C GLU A 14 -4.68 16.30 20.79
N ASP A 15 -5.45 15.32 20.32
CA ASP A 15 -4.94 13.95 20.21
C ASP A 15 -5.21 13.45 18.79
N ARG A 16 -4.61 14.17 17.82
CA ARG A 16 -4.38 13.59 16.50
C ARG A 16 -3.49 12.38 16.72
N PHE A 17 -4.01 11.21 16.36
CA PHE A 17 -3.25 9.97 16.18
C PHE A 17 -1.86 10.28 15.59
N ARG A 18 -0.83 10.28 16.43
CA ARG A 18 0.56 10.28 15.99
C ARG A 18 0.95 8.82 15.82
N PRO A 19 1.10 8.30 14.58
CA PRO A 19 1.64 6.97 14.41
C PRO A 19 3.01 6.93 15.09
N ARG A 20 3.15 6.09 16.12
CA ARG A 20 4.46 5.75 16.67
C ARG A 20 5.17 4.94 15.59
N THR A 21 5.94 5.61 14.73
CA THR A 21 6.82 4.94 13.79
C THR A 21 7.91 4.24 14.58
N THR A 22 7.73 2.96 14.85
CA THR A 22 8.75 2.08 15.43
C THR A 22 9.76 1.58 14.39
N GLY A 23 9.64 2.03 13.14
CA GLY A 23 10.65 1.79 12.10
C GLY A 23 11.75 2.85 12.14
N ARG A 24 13.02 2.41 12.12
CA ARG A 24 14.12 3.31 11.73
C ARG A 24 13.91 3.67 10.27
N TRP A 25 13.63 4.95 10.00
CA TRP A 25 13.84 5.52 8.68
C TRP A 25 15.34 5.42 8.38
N ARG A 26 15.75 4.39 7.63
CA ARG A 26 17.02 4.44 6.93
C ARG A 26 16.77 5.29 5.71
N GLY A 27 17.49 6.39 5.58
CA GLY A 27 17.51 7.14 4.32
C GLY A 27 17.81 6.14 3.21
N LEU A 28 17.01 6.19 2.14
CA LEU A 28 17.38 5.49 0.92
C LEU A 28 18.77 6.01 0.55
N PRO A 29 19.73 5.13 0.22
CA PRO A 29 20.99 5.61 -0.35
C PRO A 29 20.64 6.52 -1.53
N GLU A 30 21.42 7.58 -1.75
CA GLU A 30 21.25 8.43 -2.92
C GLU A 30 21.18 7.51 -4.14
N LEU A 31 20.01 7.46 -4.77
CA LEU A 31 19.79 6.67 -5.96
C LEU A 31 20.71 7.29 -7.00
N GLY A 32 21.77 6.54 -7.37
CA GLY A 32 22.64 6.92 -8.47
C GLY A 32 21.83 7.17 -9.75
N PRO A 33 22.47 7.72 -10.80
CA PRO A 33 21.78 8.03 -12.06
C PRO A 33 20.93 6.83 -12.50
N GLU A 34 19.65 7.09 -12.82
CA GLU A 34 18.63 6.08 -13.12
C GLU A 34 19.25 4.92 -13.91
N VAL A 35 19.44 3.77 -13.25
CA VAL A 35 19.79 2.55 -13.97
C VAL A 35 18.52 2.19 -14.75
N PRO A 36 18.51 2.26 -16.09
CA PRO A 36 17.32 1.98 -16.87
C PRO A 36 16.99 0.49 -16.67
N GLY A 37 16.02 0.17 -15.81
CA GLY A 37 15.74 -1.23 -15.50
C GLY A 37 15.31 -1.52 -14.06
N SER A 38 15.85 -0.80 -13.07
CA SER A 38 15.68 -1.16 -11.66
C SER A 38 14.28 -0.83 -11.16
N ARG A 39 13.54 -1.86 -10.70
CA ARG A 39 12.25 -1.70 -10.03
C ARG A 39 12.34 -2.15 -8.58
N LEU A 40 11.54 -1.52 -7.74
CA LEU A 40 11.41 -1.86 -6.33
C LEU A 40 10.12 -2.65 -6.13
N LEU A 41 10.23 -3.89 -5.70
CA LEU A 41 9.09 -4.64 -5.19
C LEU A 41 8.78 -4.14 -3.77
N VAL A 42 7.59 -3.58 -3.57
CA VAL A 42 7.18 -3.02 -2.27
C VAL A 42 6.03 -3.83 -1.70
N TRP A 43 6.29 -4.47 -0.56
CA TRP A 43 5.31 -5.27 0.17
C TRP A 43 4.62 -4.38 1.20
N ALA A 44 3.32 -4.16 1.03
CA ALA A 44 2.51 -3.40 1.94
C ALA A 44 1.60 -4.33 2.74
N CYS A 45 1.95 -4.55 4.01
CA CYS A 45 1.20 -5.43 4.90
C CYS A 45 0.28 -4.66 5.85
N GLY A 46 -0.96 -5.13 5.97
CA GLY A 46 -1.97 -4.55 6.83
C GLY A 46 -2.52 -3.21 6.33
N THR A 47 -3.56 -2.72 7.00
CA THR A 47 -4.35 -1.61 6.50
C THR A 47 -3.57 -0.31 6.42
N GLY A 48 -2.76 -0.01 7.43
CA GLY A 48 -1.89 1.15 7.44
C GLY A 48 -0.89 1.13 6.29
N GLY A 49 -0.16 0.01 6.12
CA GLY A 49 0.81 -0.14 5.04
C GLY A 49 0.19 -0.02 3.66
N CYS A 50 -0.95 -0.69 3.44
CA CYS A 50 -1.66 -0.64 2.16
C CYS A 50 -2.13 0.78 1.80
N LEU A 51 -2.72 1.50 2.76
CA LEU A 51 -3.20 2.86 2.52
C LEU A 51 -2.06 3.87 2.34
N THR A 52 -0.96 3.71 3.08
CA THR A 52 0.23 4.54 2.92
C THR A 52 0.87 4.37 1.55
N LEU A 53 1.08 3.12 1.11
CA LEU A 53 1.62 2.87 -0.23
C LEU A 53 0.68 3.41 -1.30
N MET A 54 -0.62 3.17 -1.18
CA MET A 54 -1.59 3.73 -2.13
C MET A 54 -1.56 5.25 -2.21
N LYS A 55 -1.45 5.93 -1.06
CA LYS A 55 -1.38 7.39 -1.04
C LYS A 55 -0.09 7.89 -1.72
N ALA A 56 1.04 7.23 -1.48
CA ALA A 56 2.29 7.56 -2.14
C ALA A 56 2.20 7.40 -3.67
N LEU A 57 1.60 6.30 -4.14
CA LEU A 57 1.40 6.05 -5.59
C LEU A 57 0.42 7.05 -6.25
N GLU A 58 -0.54 7.58 -5.49
CA GLU A 58 -1.46 8.63 -5.97
C GLU A 58 -0.80 10.00 -6.04
N ASP A 59 0.04 10.33 -5.05
CA ASP A 59 0.72 11.63 -4.95
C ASP A 59 1.88 11.76 -5.93
N ASP A 60 2.63 10.67 -6.14
CA ASP A 60 3.82 10.62 -6.99
C ASP A 60 3.63 9.58 -8.09
N LYS A 61 2.99 10.01 -9.18
CA LYS A 61 2.72 9.16 -10.36
C LYS A 61 3.97 8.51 -10.96
N PRO A 62 5.14 9.18 -11.03
CA PRO A 62 6.40 8.51 -11.38
C PRO A 62 6.69 7.21 -10.62
N LEU A 63 6.28 7.08 -9.35
CA LEU A 63 6.46 5.85 -8.58
C LEU A 63 5.75 4.65 -9.21
N LEU A 64 4.65 4.84 -9.95
CA LEU A 64 3.97 3.76 -10.66
C LEU A 64 4.85 3.09 -11.73
N ARG A 65 5.96 3.74 -12.15
CA ARG A 65 6.91 3.18 -13.12
C ARG A 65 8.04 2.39 -12.49
N SER A 66 8.43 2.77 -11.27
CA SER A 66 9.58 2.23 -10.55
C SER A 66 9.19 1.25 -9.45
N VAL A 67 7.93 1.26 -8.99
CA VAL A 67 7.42 0.40 -7.92
C VAL A 67 6.49 -0.67 -8.47
N VAL A 68 6.74 -1.92 -8.07
CA VAL A 68 5.80 -3.04 -8.21
C VAL A 68 5.15 -3.24 -6.85
N PRO A 69 3.87 -2.88 -6.67
CA PRO A 69 3.23 -2.97 -5.36
C PRO A 69 2.61 -4.35 -5.14
N LEU A 70 2.82 -4.92 -3.94
CA LEU A 70 2.13 -6.10 -3.44
C LEU A 70 1.41 -5.76 -2.13
N PHE A 71 0.08 -5.72 -2.16
CA PHE A 71 -0.80 -5.40 -1.04
C PHE A 71 -1.28 -6.67 -0.34
N ILE A 72 -0.99 -6.79 0.94
CA ILE A 72 -1.27 -7.98 1.76
C ILE A 72 -2.13 -7.54 2.95
N ASP A 73 -3.42 -7.82 2.92
CA ASP A 73 -4.34 -7.50 4.02
C ASP A 73 -5.63 -8.34 3.92
N SER A 74 -6.66 -7.96 4.68
CA SER A 74 -8.01 -8.48 4.55
C SER A 74 -8.67 -8.07 3.24
N GLU A 75 -9.57 -8.91 2.73
CA GLU A 75 -10.35 -8.60 1.53
C GLU A 75 -11.14 -7.28 1.66
N GLN A 76 -11.65 -6.97 2.86
CA GLN A 76 -12.35 -5.72 3.14
C GLN A 76 -11.48 -4.49 2.88
N THR A 77 -10.20 -4.54 3.28
CA THR A 77 -9.26 -3.46 3.02
C THR A 77 -8.82 -3.43 1.55
N LEU A 78 -8.57 -4.59 0.95
CA LEU A 78 -7.97 -4.65 -0.38
C LEU A 78 -8.94 -4.21 -1.49
N ARG A 79 -10.25 -4.43 -1.35
CA ARG A 79 -11.25 -3.98 -2.33
C ARG A 79 -11.17 -2.48 -2.65
N PRO A 80 -11.22 -1.54 -1.68
CA PRO A 80 -11.08 -0.11 -1.98
C PRO A 80 -9.68 0.28 -2.46
N VAL A 81 -8.62 -0.40 -1.99
CA VAL A 81 -7.24 -0.18 -2.43
C VAL A 81 -7.08 -0.54 -3.92
N MET A 82 -7.67 -1.66 -4.36
CA MET A 82 -7.69 -2.09 -5.76
C MET A 82 -8.37 -1.07 -6.68
N HIS A 83 -9.53 -0.55 -6.27
CA HIS A 83 -10.23 0.49 -7.04
C HIS A 83 -9.40 1.75 -7.22
N ARG A 84 -8.71 2.18 -6.15
CA ARG A 84 -7.83 3.35 -6.18
C ARG A 84 -6.62 3.14 -7.10
N LEU A 85 -5.95 1.98 -7.00
CA LEU A 85 -4.82 1.65 -7.86
C LEU A 85 -5.20 1.62 -9.33
N TRP A 86 -6.34 1.01 -9.65
CA TRP A 86 -6.85 0.98 -11.01
C TRP A 86 -7.09 2.39 -11.58
N LYS A 87 -7.66 3.30 -10.79
CA LYS A 87 -7.86 4.70 -11.19
C LYS A 87 -6.52 5.40 -11.42
N ALA A 88 -5.57 5.27 -10.50
CA ALA A 88 -4.25 5.89 -10.61
C ALA A 88 -3.52 5.42 -11.89
N LEU A 89 -3.50 4.11 -12.15
CA LEU A 89 -2.91 3.53 -13.36
C LEU A 89 -3.60 4.01 -14.63
N ARG A 90 -4.95 4.06 -14.66
CA ARG A 90 -5.70 4.59 -15.82
C ARG A 90 -5.37 6.04 -16.16
N THR A 91 -5.11 6.88 -15.16
CA THR A 91 -4.71 8.27 -15.40
C THR A 91 -3.36 8.36 -16.09
N VAL A 92 -2.41 7.49 -15.74
CA VAL A 92 -1.07 7.45 -16.35
C VAL A 92 -1.10 6.81 -17.74
N SER A 93 -1.88 5.74 -17.95
CA SER A 93 -2.02 5.09 -19.27
C SER A 93 -2.72 5.95 -20.33
N ARG A 94 -3.36 7.06 -19.95
CA ARG A 94 -3.95 8.02 -20.92
C ARG A 94 -2.91 9.01 -21.46
N THR A 95 -1.83 9.20 -20.74
CA THR A 95 -0.76 10.14 -21.10
C THR A 95 0.41 9.44 -21.77
N GLU A 96 0.56 8.12 -21.59
CA GLU A 96 1.70 7.32 -22.05
C GLU A 96 1.32 5.84 -22.27
N GLU A 97 2.30 4.97 -22.58
CA GLU A 97 2.09 3.52 -22.64
C GLU A 97 1.51 2.95 -21.33
N PRO A 98 0.62 1.94 -21.43
CA PRO A 98 -0.01 1.35 -20.26
C PRO A 98 1.00 0.60 -19.37
N LEU A 99 1.18 1.07 -18.14
CA LEU A 99 2.03 0.43 -17.12
C LEU A 99 1.53 -0.95 -16.69
N VAL A 100 0.23 -1.19 -16.79
CA VAL A 100 -0.42 -2.47 -16.54
C VAL A 100 -1.29 -2.80 -17.73
N LYS A 101 -0.98 -3.93 -18.39
CA LYS A 101 -1.62 -4.33 -19.65
C LYS A 101 -2.94 -5.07 -19.46
N SER A 102 -3.19 -5.62 -18.27
CA SER A 102 -4.42 -6.36 -17.98
C SER A 102 -4.93 -6.18 -16.54
N LEU A 103 -6.26 -6.30 -16.38
CA LEU A 103 -6.90 -6.34 -15.06
C LEU A 103 -6.41 -7.54 -14.23
N GLU A 104 -5.94 -8.60 -14.88
CA GLU A 104 -5.41 -9.79 -14.22
C GLU A 104 -4.08 -9.49 -13.53
N VAL A 105 -3.15 -8.81 -14.20
CA VAL A 105 -1.88 -8.35 -13.60
C VAL A 105 -2.16 -7.44 -12.41
N LEU A 106 -3.15 -6.54 -12.54
CA LEU A 106 -3.57 -5.70 -11.41
C LEU A 106 -4.08 -6.52 -10.22
N ARG A 107 -4.92 -7.55 -10.46
CA ARG A 107 -5.42 -8.42 -9.39
C ARG A 107 -4.29 -9.15 -8.66
N ARG A 108 -3.20 -9.48 -9.36
CA ARG A 108 -2.02 -10.11 -8.75
C ARG A 108 -1.30 -9.18 -7.76
N CYS A 109 -1.45 -7.86 -7.86
CA CYS A 109 -0.95 -6.94 -6.82
C CYS A 109 -1.66 -7.10 -5.46
N PHE A 110 -2.74 -7.87 -5.36
CA PHE A 110 -3.54 -8.03 -4.14
C PHE A 110 -3.49 -9.46 -3.63
N PHE A 111 -3.12 -9.62 -2.35
CA PHE A 111 -3.07 -10.91 -1.67
C PHE A 111 -3.94 -10.86 -0.40
N PRO A 112 -5.20 -11.31 -0.48
CA PRO A 112 -6.07 -11.38 0.69
C PRO A 112 -5.62 -12.55 1.59
N VAL A 113 -5.12 -12.25 2.79
CA VAL A 113 -4.72 -13.27 3.79
C VAL A 113 -5.87 -13.64 4.73
N SER A 114 -6.98 -12.90 4.69
CA SER A 114 -8.19 -13.15 5.47
C SER A 114 -9.38 -12.36 4.89
N VAL A 115 -10.60 -12.67 5.32
CA VAL A 115 -11.78 -11.87 4.95
C VAL A 115 -11.92 -10.61 5.81
N TYR A 116 -11.70 -10.73 7.11
CA TYR A 116 -12.01 -9.67 8.11
C TYR A 116 -10.78 -9.10 8.85
N GLY A 117 -9.58 -9.51 8.50
CA GLY A 117 -8.34 -9.09 9.16
C GLY A 117 -8.11 -9.79 10.50
N ALA A 118 -6.99 -9.43 11.15
CA ALA A 118 -6.56 -10.04 12.40
C ALA A 118 -7.12 -9.36 13.66
N LYS A 119 -8.05 -8.40 13.54
CA LYS A 119 -8.69 -7.70 14.68
C LYS A 119 -7.71 -7.19 15.76
N LYS A 120 -6.52 -6.72 15.35
CA LYS A 120 -5.42 -6.26 16.23
C LYS A 120 -4.71 -7.37 17.02
N ASP A 121 -4.95 -8.64 16.71
CA ASP A 121 -4.20 -9.78 17.23
C ASP A 121 -2.96 -10.05 16.34
N PRO A 122 -1.74 -9.82 16.84
CA PRO A 122 -0.51 -10.03 16.07
C PRO A 122 -0.21 -11.51 15.81
N GLU A 123 -0.60 -12.43 16.70
CA GLU A 123 -0.35 -13.86 16.53
C GLU A 123 -1.28 -14.45 15.48
N LEU A 124 -2.54 -14.00 15.45
CA LEU A 124 -3.45 -14.34 14.37
C LEU A 124 -2.96 -13.79 13.03
N GLY A 125 -2.44 -12.56 13.01
CA GLY A 125 -1.81 -11.96 11.83
C GLY A 125 -0.61 -12.77 11.32
N ARG A 126 0.26 -13.23 12.23
CA ARG A 126 1.38 -14.11 11.92
C ARG A 126 0.90 -15.40 11.27
N LYS A 127 -0.08 -16.09 11.87
CA LYS A 127 -0.63 -17.34 11.34
C LYS A 127 -1.19 -17.20 9.92
N TYR A 128 -1.85 -16.09 9.61
CA TYR A 128 -2.36 -15.83 8.25
C TYR A 128 -1.24 -15.70 7.22
N VAL A 129 -0.15 -15.02 7.57
CA VAL A 129 1.01 -14.86 6.69
C VAL A 129 1.76 -16.19 6.56
N GLU A 130 2.02 -16.89 7.66
CA GLU A 130 2.72 -18.19 7.65
C GLU A 130 1.98 -19.23 6.80
N ALA A 131 0.66 -19.30 6.92
CA ALA A 131 -0.16 -20.22 6.12
C ALA A 131 -0.13 -19.93 4.60
N SER A 132 0.33 -18.73 4.21
CA SER A 132 0.31 -18.26 2.83
C SER A 132 1.69 -17.85 2.32
N LEU A 133 2.76 -18.08 3.08
CA LEU A 133 4.06 -17.44 2.85
C LEU A 133 4.61 -17.77 1.47
N ASP A 134 4.63 -19.05 1.11
CA ASP A 134 5.12 -19.52 -0.19
C ASP A 134 4.35 -18.86 -1.34
N GLN A 135 3.02 -18.79 -1.23
CA GLN A 135 2.17 -18.14 -2.24
C GLN A 135 2.39 -16.64 -2.35
N ILE A 136 2.70 -15.97 -1.24
CA ILE A 136 3.02 -14.54 -1.23
C ILE A 136 4.37 -14.31 -1.93
N VAL A 137 5.37 -15.14 -1.63
CA VAL A 137 6.70 -15.10 -2.26
C VAL A 137 6.59 -15.37 -3.76
N ASP A 138 5.94 -16.48 -4.16
CA ASP A 138 5.73 -16.85 -5.56
C ASP A 138 5.04 -15.71 -6.33
N ARG A 139 4.03 -15.08 -5.72
CA ARG A 139 3.33 -13.95 -6.33
C ARG A 139 4.21 -12.70 -6.42
N GLY A 140 5.04 -12.43 -5.41
CA GLY A 140 6.00 -11.34 -5.41
C GLY A 140 7.02 -11.51 -6.53
N GLU A 141 7.59 -12.70 -6.68
CA GLU A 141 8.52 -13.04 -7.76
C GLU A 141 7.86 -12.96 -9.13
N GLU A 142 6.66 -13.53 -9.26
CA GLU A 142 5.89 -13.45 -10.50
C GLU A 142 5.62 -12.00 -10.90
N LEU A 143 5.15 -11.17 -9.96
CA LEU A 143 4.92 -9.75 -10.21
C LEU A 143 6.22 -9.05 -10.60
N PHE A 144 7.30 -9.26 -9.85
CA PHE A 144 8.59 -8.62 -10.12
C PHE A 144 9.08 -8.94 -11.53
N ASN A 145 8.98 -10.20 -11.94
CA ASN A 145 9.36 -10.66 -13.26
C ASN A 145 8.39 -10.16 -14.35
N LYS A 146 7.07 -10.24 -14.14
CA LYS A 146 6.05 -9.95 -15.17
C LYS A 146 5.68 -8.49 -15.32
N PHE A 147 5.83 -7.64 -14.29
CA PHE A 147 5.46 -6.22 -14.38
C PHE A 147 6.26 -5.48 -15.48
N ARG A 148 7.36 -6.07 -16.01
CA ARG A 148 8.01 -5.66 -17.27
C ARG A 148 8.01 -6.68 -18.41
N CYS A 149 7.83 -7.98 -18.16
CA CYS A 149 8.01 -8.98 -19.22
C CYS A 149 6.83 -9.14 -20.20
N GLU A 150 5.68 -8.48 -20.01
CA GLU A 150 4.66 -8.44 -21.06
C GLU A 150 4.96 -7.36 -22.12
N GLY A 151 6.23 -7.08 -22.42
CA GLY A 151 6.62 -6.02 -23.36
C GLY A 151 8.06 -6.09 -23.83
N VAL A 152 8.46 -7.21 -24.43
CA VAL A 152 9.18 -7.28 -25.72
C VAL A 152 8.66 -8.51 -26.46
#